data_AF-A0A351F148-F1
#
_entry.id   AF-A0A351F148-F1
#
_cell.length_a   1.000
_cell.length_b   1.000
_cell.length_c   1.000
_cell.angle_alpha   90.00
_cell.angle_beta   90.00
_cell.angle_gamma   90.00
#
_symmetry.space_group_name_H-M   'P 1'
#
loop_
_entity.id
_entity.type
_entity.pdbx_description
1 polymer ?
#
loop_
_entity_poly.entity_id
_entity_poly.type
_entity_poly.pdbx_seq_one_letter_code
_entity_poly.pdbx_strand_id
1 'polypeptide(L)'
;LLELRNKNINFNIIINPSVGDLKNSSGTVLDVIQEQLNGFSNYQIAIIVNEKTNVPEMLNILRERDIEFAGITLIHEAVTNVSAIIDFTDDFSFIINVIYFQKTSRRYNREFDRNTWVGLEDFFITQLKNVDYLAVEDSQFSEEHLYYQQDGFKGFSDFLTIGDNYSETGFLPYAVAIHLSYADNDNKIRIKHFVSDSNDDASDIGGKFAEALEKLVTWCEENNIPDTIAILQFKELYRTGHFPGLGSIKKLSIMHHIELVLNLI
;
A
#
# COMPACT_ATOMS: atom_id res chain seq x y z
N LEU A 1 -7.55 2.22 -13.84
CA LEU A 1 -6.61 2.20 -15.00
C LEU A 1 -6.81 3.41 -15.91
N LEU A 2 -8.00 3.64 -16.46
CA LEU A 2 -8.25 4.78 -17.37
C LEU A 2 -7.86 6.15 -16.79
N GLU A 3 -8.15 6.41 -15.51
CA GLU A 3 -7.77 7.69 -14.90
C GLU A 3 -6.25 7.87 -14.80
N LEU A 4 -5.52 6.82 -14.41
CA LEU A 4 -4.05 6.81 -14.35
C LEU A 4 -3.45 7.02 -15.75
N ARG A 5 -3.99 6.32 -16.75
CA ARG A 5 -3.62 6.49 -18.17
C ARG A 5 -3.86 7.92 -18.65
N ASN A 6 -5.05 8.47 -18.42
CA ASN A 6 -5.42 9.82 -18.88
C ASN A 6 -4.54 10.91 -18.25
N LYS A 7 -4.08 10.69 -17.02
CA LYS A 7 -3.13 11.56 -16.31
C LYS A 7 -1.66 11.22 -16.59
N ASN A 8 -1.39 10.23 -17.43
CA ASN A 8 -0.06 9.71 -17.72
C ASN A 8 0.78 9.38 -16.46
N ILE A 9 0.14 8.83 -15.43
CA ILE A 9 0.79 8.38 -14.20
C ILE A 9 1.44 7.01 -14.47
N ASN A 10 2.67 6.82 -14.03
CA ASN A 10 3.35 5.51 -14.08
C ASN A 10 2.88 4.63 -12.91
N PHE A 11 2.60 3.35 -13.16
CA PHE A 11 2.11 2.43 -12.13
C PHE A 11 2.46 0.96 -12.46
N ASN A 12 2.34 0.10 -11.45
CA ASN A 12 2.51 -1.33 -11.56
C ASN A 12 1.14 -2.03 -11.52
N ILE A 13 0.95 -3.07 -12.34
CA ILE A 13 -0.25 -3.92 -12.29
C ILE A 13 0.15 -5.35 -11.95
N ILE A 14 -0.33 -5.87 -10.83
CA ILE A 14 -0.07 -7.24 -10.41
C ILE A 14 -0.95 -8.19 -11.24
N ILE A 15 -0.34 -9.11 -11.96
CA ILE A 15 -1.06 -10.08 -12.81
C ILE A 15 -1.37 -11.41 -12.11
N ASN A 16 -0.73 -11.69 -10.98
CA ASN A 16 -0.90 -12.93 -10.22
C ASN A 16 -1.24 -12.66 -8.74
N PRO A 17 -2.36 -11.97 -8.44
CA PRO A 17 -2.74 -11.68 -7.07
C PRO A 17 -2.86 -12.96 -6.23
N SER A 18 -2.32 -12.93 -5.01
CA SER A 18 -2.26 -14.08 -4.10
C SER A 18 -3.52 -14.26 -3.24
N VAL A 19 -4.36 -13.21 -3.18
CA VAL A 19 -5.56 -13.08 -2.35
C VAL A 19 -6.69 -12.36 -3.11
N GLY A 20 -7.92 -12.46 -2.60
CA GLY A 20 -9.11 -11.82 -3.16
C GLY A 20 -9.69 -12.47 -4.40
N ASP A 21 -10.73 -11.84 -4.95
CA ASP A 21 -11.58 -12.39 -6.01
C ASP A 21 -10.83 -12.69 -7.32
N LEU A 22 -9.71 -11.99 -7.57
CA LEU A 22 -8.89 -12.16 -8.78
C LEU A 22 -7.78 -13.20 -8.61
N LYS A 23 -7.70 -13.89 -7.47
CA LYS A 23 -6.71 -14.95 -7.25
C LYS A 23 -6.78 -16.00 -8.35
N ASN A 24 -5.62 -16.42 -8.83
CA ASN A 24 -5.48 -17.38 -9.95
C ASN A 24 -6.17 -16.95 -11.26
N SER A 25 -6.52 -15.67 -11.41
CA SER A 25 -7.27 -15.14 -12.56
C SER A 25 -6.40 -14.24 -13.45
N SER A 26 -5.14 -14.64 -13.68
CA SER A 26 -4.17 -13.85 -14.44
C SER A 26 -4.66 -13.50 -15.85
N GLY A 27 -5.34 -14.43 -16.52
CA GLY A 27 -5.98 -14.18 -17.82
C GLY A 27 -6.97 -13.03 -17.77
N THR A 28 -7.87 -13.02 -16.78
CA THR A 28 -8.85 -11.94 -16.58
C THR A 28 -8.18 -10.58 -16.36
N VAL A 29 -7.09 -10.53 -15.58
CA VAL A 29 -6.33 -9.29 -15.36
C VAL A 29 -5.72 -8.80 -16.67
N LEU A 30 -5.12 -9.70 -17.46
CA LEU A 30 -4.51 -9.37 -18.74
C LEU A 30 -5.53 -8.91 -19.78
N ASP A 31 -6.73 -9.50 -19.79
CA ASP A 31 -7.81 -9.09 -20.68
C ASP A 31 -8.25 -7.63 -20.38
N VAL A 32 -8.35 -7.27 -19.09
CA VAL A 32 -8.62 -5.89 -18.66
C VAL A 32 -7.49 -4.95 -19.05
N ILE A 33 -6.22 -5.37 -18.93
CA ILE A 33 -5.07 -4.58 -19.36
C ILE A 33 -5.15 -4.30 -20.86
N GLN A 34 -5.36 -5.34 -21.68
CA GLN A 34 -5.44 -5.22 -23.11
C GLN A 34 -6.59 -4.31 -23.55
N GLU A 35 -7.76 -4.41 -22.91
CA GLU A 35 -8.91 -3.56 -23.22
C GLU A 35 -8.68 -2.09 -22.82
N GLN A 36 -8.18 -1.85 -21.60
CA GLN A 36 -8.16 -0.51 -21.01
C GLN A 36 -6.88 0.29 -21.31
N LEU A 37 -5.77 -0.41 -21.59
CA LEU A 37 -4.44 0.19 -21.77
C LEU A 37 -3.87 0.03 -23.19
N ASN A 38 -4.69 -0.37 -24.17
CA ASN A 38 -4.25 -0.44 -25.57
C ASN A 38 -3.60 0.89 -26.03
N GLY A 39 -2.37 0.80 -26.55
CA GLY A 39 -1.56 1.94 -27.01
C GLY A 39 -1.01 2.84 -25.89
N PHE A 40 -1.03 2.39 -24.63
CA PHE A 40 -0.39 3.05 -23.50
C PHE A 40 0.67 2.11 -22.94
N SER A 41 1.90 2.58 -22.73
CA SER A 41 3.02 1.74 -22.29
C SER A 41 3.72 2.26 -21.02
N ASN A 42 3.26 3.39 -20.45
CA ASN A 42 3.83 3.98 -19.24
C ASN A 42 3.31 3.27 -17.96
N TYR A 43 3.50 1.96 -17.89
CA TYR A 43 3.21 1.12 -16.73
C TYR A 43 4.05 -0.17 -16.78
N GLN A 44 4.14 -0.87 -15.67
CA GLN A 44 4.85 -2.15 -15.56
C GLN A 44 3.88 -3.28 -15.23
N ILE A 45 4.25 -4.48 -15.67
CA ILE A 45 3.62 -5.72 -15.21
C ILE A 45 4.35 -6.17 -13.95
N ALA A 46 3.61 -6.35 -12.86
CA ALA A 46 4.15 -6.85 -11.61
C ALA A 46 3.80 -8.33 -11.40
N ILE A 47 4.79 -9.09 -10.94
CA ILE A 47 4.64 -10.51 -10.58
C ILE A 47 5.03 -10.69 -9.11
N ILE A 48 4.09 -11.16 -8.29
CA ILE A 48 4.37 -11.58 -6.92
C ILE A 48 5.12 -12.91 -6.97
N VAL A 49 6.34 -12.94 -6.44
CA VAL A 49 7.21 -14.11 -6.35
C VAL A 49 7.16 -14.66 -4.93
N ASN A 50 6.43 -15.76 -4.75
CA ASN A 50 6.42 -16.55 -3.53
C ASN A 50 6.68 -18.03 -3.85
N GLU A 51 6.64 -18.90 -2.84
CA GLU A 51 6.93 -20.34 -2.98
C GLU A 51 6.00 -21.08 -3.98
N LYS A 52 4.83 -20.52 -4.28
CA LYS A 52 3.83 -21.11 -5.17
C LYS A 52 3.82 -20.47 -6.56
N THR A 53 4.55 -19.39 -6.76
CA THR A 53 4.54 -18.66 -8.03
C THR A 53 5.30 -19.44 -9.10
N ASN A 54 4.61 -19.78 -10.19
CA ASN A 54 5.23 -20.30 -11.41
C ASN A 54 5.55 -19.14 -12.37
N VAL A 55 6.71 -18.49 -12.18
CA VAL A 55 7.13 -17.35 -13.02
C VAL A 55 7.19 -17.71 -14.51
N PRO A 56 7.76 -18.85 -14.94
CA PRO A 56 7.77 -19.25 -16.35
C PRO A 56 6.39 -19.33 -16.99
N GLU A 57 5.40 -19.83 -16.24
CA GLU A 57 4.00 -19.86 -16.71
C GLU A 57 3.43 -18.45 -16.87
N MET A 58 3.69 -17.54 -15.93
CA MET A 58 3.24 -16.14 -16.05
C MET A 58 3.86 -15.45 -17.27
N LEU A 59 5.15 -15.68 -17.53
CA LEU A 59 5.82 -15.16 -18.72
C LEU A 59 5.26 -15.76 -20.02
N ASN A 60 4.93 -17.06 -20.04
CA ASN A 60 4.28 -17.68 -21.20
C ASN A 60 2.91 -17.08 -21.49
N ILE A 61 2.07 -16.89 -20.47
CA ILE A 61 0.76 -16.26 -20.65
C ILE A 61 0.93 -14.82 -21.18
N LEU A 62 1.92 -14.07 -20.68
CA LEU A 62 2.23 -12.73 -21.19
C LEU A 62 2.66 -12.74 -22.67
N ARG A 63 3.48 -13.70 -23.11
CA ARG A 63 3.90 -13.83 -24.52
C ARG A 63 2.73 -14.03 -25.48
N GLU A 64 1.66 -14.68 -25.01
CA GLU A 64 0.46 -14.94 -25.81
C GLU A 64 -0.46 -13.71 -25.94
N ARG A 65 -0.10 -12.58 -25.31
CA ARG A 65 -0.86 -11.33 -25.36
C ARG A 65 -0.09 -10.25 -26.14
N ASP A 66 -0.83 -9.51 -26.96
CA ASP A 66 -0.32 -8.32 -27.64
C ASP A 66 -0.53 -7.08 -26.74
N ILE A 67 0.35 -6.92 -25.76
CA ILE A 67 0.28 -5.86 -24.76
C ILE A 67 1.64 -5.15 -24.67
N GLU A 68 1.63 -3.83 -24.83
CA GLU A 68 2.82 -2.99 -24.62
C GLU A 68 2.92 -2.54 -23.16
N PHE A 69 4.11 -2.66 -22.56
CA PHE A 69 4.41 -2.21 -21.21
C PHE A 69 5.91 -1.86 -21.08
N ALA A 70 6.28 -1.09 -20.06
CA ALA A 70 7.64 -0.57 -19.90
C ALA A 70 8.66 -1.61 -19.37
N GLY A 71 8.18 -2.66 -18.72
CA GLY A 71 9.00 -3.75 -18.17
C GLY A 71 8.27 -4.54 -17.09
N ILE A 72 9.00 -5.49 -16.50
CA ILE A 72 8.51 -6.34 -15.42
C ILE A 72 9.07 -5.87 -14.08
N THR A 73 8.19 -5.82 -13.09
CA THR A 73 8.52 -5.65 -11.68
C THR A 73 8.31 -6.98 -10.96
N LEU A 74 9.31 -7.44 -10.22
CA LEU A 74 9.19 -8.61 -9.36
C LEU A 74 8.96 -8.17 -7.92
N ILE A 75 7.92 -8.71 -7.27
CA ILE A 75 7.62 -8.45 -5.86
C ILE A 75 8.00 -9.71 -5.08
N HIS A 76 9.12 -9.66 -4.37
CA HIS A 76 9.72 -10.82 -3.72
C HIS A 76 9.14 -11.01 -2.31
N GLU A 77 8.27 -12.00 -2.16
CA GLU A 77 7.61 -12.38 -0.90
C GLU A 77 8.14 -13.73 -0.34
N ALA A 78 9.15 -14.33 -0.96
CA ALA A 78 9.86 -15.49 -0.45
C ALA A 78 11.24 -15.62 -1.09
N VAL A 79 12.12 -16.41 -0.49
CA VAL A 79 13.36 -16.86 -1.14
C VAL A 79 13.02 -17.94 -2.18
N THR A 80 13.35 -17.70 -3.44
CA THR A 80 13.08 -18.60 -4.57
C THR A 80 14.32 -18.72 -5.48
N ASN A 81 14.21 -19.41 -6.61
CA ASN A 81 15.23 -19.49 -7.64
C ASN A 81 14.93 -18.59 -8.86
N VAL A 82 14.12 -17.53 -8.69
CA VAL A 82 13.68 -16.67 -9.80
C VAL A 82 14.84 -15.98 -10.54
N SER A 83 15.96 -15.72 -9.86
CA SER A 83 17.18 -15.17 -10.47
C SER A 83 17.65 -16.01 -11.66
N ALA A 84 17.74 -17.33 -11.48
CA ALA A 84 18.09 -18.24 -12.56
C ALA A 84 17.09 -18.19 -13.72
N ILE A 85 15.80 -17.94 -13.46
CA ILE A 85 14.76 -17.85 -14.51
C ILE A 85 14.95 -16.56 -15.33
N ILE A 86 15.24 -15.45 -14.66
CA ILE A 86 15.52 -14.16 -15.30
C ILE A 86 16.74 -14.25 -16.21
N ASP A 87 17.83 -14.90 -15.74
CA ASP A 87 19.06 -15.06 -16.51
C ASP A 87 18.89 -15.83 -17.83
N PHE A 88 17.81 -16.62 -17.95
CA PHE A 88 17.46 -17.36 -19.17
C PHE A 88 16.27 -16.76 -19.94
N THR A 89 15.84 -15.54 -19.60
CA THR A 89 14.71 -14.85 -20.24
C THR A 89 15.20 -13.59 -20.95
N ASP A 90 15.30 -13.65 -22.28
CA ASP A 90 15.82 -12.53 -23.10
C ASP A 90 14.73 -11.58 -23.64
N ASP A 91 13.46 -12.01 -23.64
CA ASP A 91 12.35 -11.30 -24.27
C ASP A 91 11.64 -10.30 -23.36
N PHE A 92 11.98 -10.28 -22.07
CA PHE A 92 11.41 -9.36 -21.09
C PHE A 92 12.50 -8.57 -20.36
N SER A 93 12.26 -7.29 -20.13
CA SER A 93 13.12 -6.46 -19.29
C SER A 93 12.61 -6.42 -17.86
N PHE A 94 13.39 -6.96 -16.92
CA PHE A 94 13.10 -6.89 -15.48
C PHE A 94 13.76 -5.63 -14.90
N ILE A 95 12.96 -4.63 -14.54
CA ILE A 95 13.44 -3.26 -14.30
C ILE A 95 13.36 -2.80 -12.84
N ILE A 96 12.60 -3.51 -12.01
CA ILE A 96 12.41 -3.23 -10.59
C ILE A 96 12.28 -4.56 -9.84
N ASN A 97 12.99 -4.66 -8.71
CA ASN A 97 12.84 -5.75 -7.75
C ASN A 97 12.33 -5.14 -6.43
N VAL A 98 11.04 -5.30 -6.14
CA VAL A 98 10.42 -4.91 -4.87
C VAL A 98 10.72 -6.00 -3.84
N ILE A 99 11.58 -5.71 -2.87
CA ILE A 99 12.10 -6.69 -1.91
C ILE A 99 11.35 -6.56 -0.59
N TYR A 100 10.52 -7.56 -0.24
CA TYR A 100 9.90 -7.60 1.08
C TYR A 100 10.94 -8.13 2.10
N PHE A 101 11.56 -7.23 2.86
CA PHE A 101 12.70 -7.58 3.72
C PHE A 101 12.35 -8.59 4.82
N GLN A 102 11.15 -8.51 5.41
CA GLN A 102 10.68 -9.51 6.39
C GLN A 102 10.50 -10.92 5.82
N LYS A 103 10.27 -11.07 4.49
CA LYS A 103 10.00 -12.37 3.86
C LYS A 103 11.15 -12.90 2.99
N THR A 104 12.26 -12.17 2.92
CA THR A 104 13.43 -12.52 2.10
C THR A 104 14.72 -12.58 2.93
N SER A 105 15.85 -12.91 2.29
CA SER A 105 17.15 -12.96 2.96
C SER A 105 18.17 -12.09 2.26
N ARG A 106 19.12 -11.53 3.02
CA ARG A 106 20.22 -10.73 2.44
C ARG A 106 21.02 -11.46 1.36
N ARG A 107 21.14 -12.80 1.46
CA ARG A 107 21.85 -13.61 0.47
C ARG A 107 21.06 -13.68 -0.84
N TYR A 108 19.76 -13.95 -0.74
CA TYR A 108 18.86 -13.99 -1.89
C TYR A 108 18.79 -12.63 -2.60
N ASN A 109 18.64 -11.54 -1.83
CA ASN A 109 18.48 -10.20 -2.41
C ASN A 109 19.70 -9.81 -3.27
N ARG A 110 20.91 -10.21 -2.87
CA ARG A 110 22.18 -9.97 -3.61
C ARG A 110 22.25 -10.60 -5.00
N GLU A 111 21.32 -11.50 -5.34
CA GLU A 111 21.21 -12.06 -6.69
C GLU A 111 20.66 -11.05 -7.70
N PHE A 112 20.08 -9.94 -7.24
CA PHE A 112 19.51 -8.88 -8.08
C PHE A 112 20.34 -7.59 -7.99
N ASP A 113 20.45 -6.85 -9.09
CA ASP A 113 21.18 -5.57 -9.11
C ASP A 113 20.56 -4.59 -8.10
N ARG A 114 21.41 -4.07 -7.20
CA ARG A 114 21.00 -3.18 -6.11
C ARG A 114 20.33 -1.90 -6.62
N ASN A 115 20.72 -1.40 -7.80
CA ASN A 115 20.11 -0.21 -8.40
C ASN A 115 18.66 -0.41 -8.89
N THR A 116 18.14 -1.65 -8.85
CA THR A 116 16.75 -1.98 -9.18
C THR A 116 15.88 -2.19 -7.94
N TRP A 117 16.48 -2.20 -6.75
CA TRP A 117 15.77 -2.55 -5.52
C TRP A 117 14.80 -1.45 -5.11
N VAL A 118 13.59 -1.85 -4.74
CA VAL A 118 12.65 -1.03 -3.99
C VAL A 118 12.38 -1.78 -2.68
N GLY A 119 12.71 -1.16 -1.54
CA GLY A 119 12.43 -1.79 -0.25
C GLY A 119 10.92 -1.84 0.02
N LEU A 120 10.41 -2.98 0.48
CA LEU A 120 9.03 -3.13 0.94
C LEU A 120 9.01 -3.65 2.37
N GLU A 121 8.21 -3.01 3.21
CA GLU A 121 8.06 -3.40 4.61
C GLU A 121 6.68 -3.06 5.15
N ASP A 122 6.18 -3.87 6.09
CA ASP A 122 4.98 -3.53 6.85
C ASP A 122 5.37 -2.82 8.16
N PHE A 123 5.36 -1.49 8.08
CA PHE A 123 5.64 -0.62 9.21
C PHE A 123 4.43 -0.41 10.13
N PHE A 124 3.22 -0.80 9.71
CA PHE A 124 2.02 -0.54 10.48
C PHE A 124 1.85 -1.56 11.60
N ILE A 125 2.00 -1.12 12.85
CA ILE A 125 1.86 -1.99 14.03
C ILE A 125 0.37 -2.21 14.34
N THR A 126 -0.22 -3.22 13.72
CA THR A 126 -1.63 -3.58 13.93
C THR A 126 -1.91 -4.03 15.35
N GLN A 127 -3.05 -3.65 15.91
CA GLN A 127 -3.60 -4.21 17.14
C GLN A 127 -4.72 -5.22 16.85
N LEU A 128 -4.92 -6.16 17.79
CA LEU A 128 -5.98 -7.17 17.67
C LEU A 128 -7.39 -6.54 17.72
N LYS A 129 -7.57 -5.50 18.54
CA LYS A 129 -8.81 -4.74 18.64
C LYS A 129 -8.53 -3.25 18.52
N ASN A 130 -9.49 -2.52 17.94
CA ASN A 130 -9.38 -1.06 17.82
C ASN A 130 -9.22 -0.34 19.17
N VAL A 131 -9.81 -0.88 20.25
CA VAL A 131 -9.69 -0.30 21.60
C VAL A 131 -8.26 -0.37 22.14
N ASP A 132 -7.46 -1.34 21.70
CA ASP A 132 -6.10 -1.55 22.20
C ASP A 132 -5.17 -0.42 21.76
N TYR A 133 -5.51 0.33 20.69
CA TYR A 133 -4.77 1.53 20.29
C TYR A 133 -4.84 2.67 21.32
N LEU A 134 -5.76 2.64 22.30
CA LEU A 134 -5.77 3.61 23.40
C LEU A 134 -4.49 3.51 24.27
N ALA A 135 -3.87 2.34 24.35
CA ALA A 135 -2.61 2.16 25.08
C ALA A 135 -1.38 2.62 24.28
N VAL A 136 -1.54 2.82 22.97
CA VAL A 136 -0.48 3.17 22.00
C VAL A 136 -1.01 4.23 21.03
N GLU A 137 -1.46 5.36 21.58
CA GLU A 137 -2.09 6.41 20.77
C GLU A 137 -1.18 7.00 19.69
N ASP A 138 0.14 6.79 19.80
CA ASP A 138 1.15 7.27 18.86
C ASP A 138 2.22 6.19 18.63
N SER A 139 2.47 5.84 17.36
CA SER A 139 3.42 4.79 16.98
C SER A 139 4.40 5.26 15.90
N GLN A 140 5.58 4.65 15.89
CA GLN A 140 6.54 4.82 14.79
C GLN A 140 6.01 4.12 13.53
N PHE A 141 6.29 4.69 12.36
CA PHE A 141 5.98 4.08 11.06
C PHE A 141 7.28 3.85 10.28
N SER A 142 7.75 4.86 9.54
CA SER A 142 8.86 4.68 8.59
C SER A 142 9.79 5.88 8.54
N GLU A 143 11.06 5.60 8.29
CA GLU A 143 12.10 6.58 7.94
C GLU A 143 12.76 6.25 6.59
N GLU A 144 12.24 5.28 5.83
CA GLU A 144 12.87 4.79 4.58
C GLU A 144 13.05 5.89 3.54
N HIS A 145 12.08 6.80 3.43
CA HIS A 145 12.12 7.93 2.50
C HIS A 145 13.35 8.84 2.72
N LEU A 146 13.94 8.83 3.91
CA LEU A 146 15.16 9.60 4.24
C LEU A 146 16.46 8.87 3.83
N TYR A 147 16.45 7.53 3.76
CA TYR A 147 17.68 6.73 3.69
C TYR A 147 17.80 5.84 2.45
N TYR A 148 16.70 5.56 1.72
CA TYR A 148 16.71 4.57 0.62
C TYR A 148 17.80 4.85 -0.44
N GLN A 149 18.08 6.13 -0.75
CA GLN A 149 19.14 6.50 -1.69
C GLN A 149 20.54 6.21 -1.15
N GLN A 150 20.78 6.46 0.14
CA GLN A 150 22.06 6.17 0.81
C GLN A 150 22.31 4.67 0.88
N ASP A 151 21.23 3.89 0.99
CA ASP A 151 21.26 2.43 0.92
C ASP A 151 21.38 1.90 -0.52
N GLY A 152 21.45 2.79 -1.52
CA GLY A 152 21.61 2.44 -2.93
C GLY A 152 20.38 1.80 -3.57
N PHE A 153 19.19 2.01 -2.99
CA PHE A 153 17.93 1.53 -3.54
C PHE A 153 17.37 2.54 -4.55
N LYS A 154 16.59 2.02 -5.50
CA LYS A 154 15.82 2.83 -6.47
C LYS A 154 14.61 3.51 -5.83
N GLY A 155 14.09 2.94 -4.75
CA GLY A 155 12.93 3.47 -4.04
C GLY A 155 12.63 2.70 -2.76
N PHE A 156 11.51 3.05 -2.15
CA PHE A 156 10.93 2.41 -0.98
C PHE A 156 9.41 2.27 -1.19
N SER A 157 8.77 1.46 -0.37
CA SER A 157 7.34 1.18 -0.39
C SER A 157 6.90 0.59 0.93
N ASP A 158 5.61 0.69 1.23
CA ASP A 158 5.01 0.19 2.46
C ASP A 158 3.56 -0.29 2.20
N PHE A 159 2.95 -0.87 3.23
CA PHE A 159 1.54 -1.29 3.24
C PHE A 159 0.60 -0.23 3.83
N LEU A 160 1.01 1.05 3.82
CA LEU A 160 0.26 2.20 4.29
C LEU A 160 -0.20 1.99 5.75
N THR A 161 -1.27 2.68 6.17
CA THR A 161 -1.89 2.48 7.50
C THR A 161 -2.84 1.29 7.56
N ILE A 162 -2.60 0.24 6.76
CA ILE A 162 -3.47 -0.94 6.65
C ILE A 162 -2.72 -2.21 7.07
N GLY A 163 -1.47 -2.34 6.61
CA GLY A 163 -0.66 -3.53 6.80
C GLY A 163 -0.87 -4.61 5.74
N ASP A 164 -0.03 -5.64 5.78
CA ASP A 164 0.03 -6.70 4.76
C ASP A 164 -1.03 -7.80 4.95
N ASN A 165 -1.75 -7.78 6.08
CA ASN A 165 -2.73 -8.78 6.43
C ASN A 165 -4.04 -8.61 5.65
N TYR A 166 -4.36 -9.62 4.83
CA TYR A 166 -5.62 -9.70 4.11
C TYR A 166 -6.67 -10.52 4.87
N SER A 167 -7.91 -10.01 4.94
CA SER A 167 -9.08 -10.74 5.49
C SER A 167 -10.34 -10.42 4.69
N GLU A 168 -11.09 -11.46 4.29
CA GLU A 168 -12.43 -11.34 3.70
C GLU A 168 -13.51 -11.11 4.76
N THR A 169 -13.19 -11.42 6.01
CA THR A 169 -14.12 -11.30 7.13
C THR A 169 -13.87 -9.99 7.87
N GLY A 170 -14.85 -9.10 7.86
CA GLY A 170 -14.92 -7.94 8.74
C GLY A 170 -15.98 -8.15 9.80
N PHE A 171 -15.63 -7.96 11.06
CA PHE A 171 -16.62 -7.89 12.14
C PHE A 171 -17.00 -6.43 12.39
N LEU A 172 -18.24 -6.21 12.84
CA LEU A 172 -18.64 -4.91 13.37
C LEU A 172 -17.74 -4.58 14.57
N PRO A 173 -16.93 -3.52 14.50
CA PRO A 173 -15.97 -3.25 15.55
C PRO A 173 -16.69 -2.63 16.76
N TYR A 174 -16.20 -2.94 17.96
CA TYR A 174 -16.72 -2.31 19.18
C TYR A 174 -16.26 -0.85 19.31
N ALA A 175 -15.08 -0.56 18.77
CA ALA A 175 -14.49 0.77 18.71
C ALA A 175 -14.20 1.17 17.27
N VAL A 176 -14.38 2.43 16.92
CA VAL A 176 -13.88 3.00 15.66
C VAL A 176 -12.50 3.57 15.91
N ALA A 177 -11.53 3.22 15.06
CA ALA A 177 -10.20 3.82 15.07
C ALA A 177 -9.92 4.49 13.72
N ILE A 178 -9.40 5.71 13.77
CA ILE A 178 -8.88 6.44 12.60
C ILE A 178 -7.36 6.54 12.78
N HIS A 179 -6.62 6.15 11.75
CA HIS A 179 -5.16 6.20 11.74
C HIS A 179 -4.72 7.32 10.81
N LEU A 180 -3.92 8.25 11.31
CA LEU A 180 -3.40 9.37 10.55
C LEU A 180 -1.88 9.37 10.65
N SER A 181 -1.20 9.24 9.51
CA SER A 181 0.24 9.44 9.47
C SER A 181 0.60 10.92 9.62
N TYR A 182 1.78 11.23 10.16
CA TYR A 182 2.31 12.59 10.17
C TYR A 182 3.85 12.53 10.20
N ALA A 183 4.50 13.62 9.80
CA ALA A 183 5.94 13.77 9.92
C ALA A 183 6.28 14.40 11.27
N ASP A 184 7.19 13.80 12.03
CA ASP A 184 7.74 14.42 13.24
C ASP A 184 8.78 15.51 12.90
N ASN A 185 9.41 16.08 13.94
CA ASN A 185 10.39 17.15 13.78
C ASN A 185 11.64 16.74 12.98
N ASP A 186 11.92 15.44 12.89
CA ASP A 186 13.03 14.88 12.13
C ASP A 186 12.55 14.34 10.76
N ASN A 187 11.34 14.71 10.35
CA ASN A 187 10.63 14.21 9.16
C ASN A 187 10.36 12.70 9.17
N LYS A 188 10.50 12.01 10.31
CA LYS A 188 10.16 10.59 10.38
C LYS A 188 8.64 10.44 10.38
N ILE A 189 8.15 9.44 9.67
CA ILE A 189 6.71 9.19 9.61
C ILE A 189 6.30 8.44 10.88
N ARG A 190 5.27 8.94 11.54
CA ARG A 190 4.60 8.36 12.70
C ARG A 190 3.11 8.22 12.42
N ILE A 191 2.41 7.38 13.17
CA ILE A 191 0.95 7.27 13.11
C ILE A 191 0.35 7.71 14.45
N LYS A 192 -0.58 8.66 14.39
CA LYS A 192 -1.48 8.97 15.50
C LYS A 192 -2.76 8.14 15.35
N HIS A 193 -3.19 7.48 16.42
CA HIS A 193 -4.38 6.64 16.46
C HIS A 193 -5.49 7.34 17.25
N PHE A 194 -6.63 7.59 16.60
CA PHE A 194 -7.80 8.21 17.20
C PHE A 194 -8.89 7.17 17.39
N VAL A 195 -9.14 6.77 18.65
CA VAL A 195 -10.13 5.75 19.00
C VAL A 195 -11.38 6.41 19.59
N SER A 196 -12.57 5.89 19.25
CA SER A 196 -13.84 6.29 19.87
C SER A 196 -13.84 6.07 21.39
N ASP A 197 -14.75 6.72 22.09
CA ASP A 197 -14.89 6.62 23.55
C ASP A 197 -15.85 5.51 23.96
N SER A 198 -16.98 5.36 23.26
CA SER A 198 -18.10 4.50 23.67
C SER A 198 -17.94 3.01 23.28
N ASN A 199 -16.88 2.33 23.71
CA ASN A 199 -16.43 1.04 23.15
C ASN A 199 -17.01 -0.25 23.77
N ASP A 200 -18.11 -0.18 24.51
CA ASP A 200 -18.65 -1.33 25.27
C ASP A 200 -19.37 -2.38 24.40
N ASP A 201 -19.91 -1.97 23.25
CA ASP A 201 -20.64 -2.83 22.32
C ASP A 201 -20.40 -2.45 20.85
N ALA A 202 -21.10 -3.08 19.90
CA ALA A 202 -20.99 -2.80 18.46
C ALA A 202 -22.09 -1.85 17.92
N SER A 203 -22.87 -1.21 18.81
CA SER A 203 -23.94 -0.28 18.40
C SER A 203 -23.39 1.09 18.00
N ASP A 204 -24.21 1.94 17.39
CA ASP A 204 -23.89 3.34 17.07
C ASP A 204 -22.48 3.62 16.49
N ILE A 205 -22.16 2.96 15.38
CA ILE A 205 -20.88 3.17 14.67
C ILE A 205 -20.72 4.63 14.23
N GLY A 206 -21.83 5.30 13.90
CA GLY A 206 -21.82 6.71 13.49
C GLY A 206 -21.40 7.64 14.63
N GLY A 207 -21.95 7.45 15.83
CA GLY A 207 -21.54 8.16 17.04
C GLY A 207 -20.07 7.92 17.38
N LYS A 208 -19.63 6.65 17.38
CA LYS A 208 -18.22 6.28 17.60
C LYS A 208 -17.28 6.93 16.59
N PHE A 209 -17.68 6.97 15.32
CA PHE A 209 -16.91 7.68 14.31
C PHE A 209 -16.82 9.18 14.62
N ALA A 210 -17.92 9.82 15.02
CA ALA A 210 -17.92 11.24 15.37
C ALA A 210 -16.96 11.54 16.55
N GLU A 211 -16.95 10.69 17.59
CA GLU A 211 -16.01 10.77 18.72
C GLU A 211 -14.54 10.70 18.25
N ALA A 212 -14.20 9.69 17.44
CA ALA A 212 -12.84 9.53 16.92
C ALA A 212 -12.45 10.68 15.97
N LEU A 213 -13.38 11.16 15.16
CA LEU A 213 -13.17 12.24 14.21
C LEU A 213 -12.95 13.59 14.90
N GLU A 214 -13.69 13.87 15.97
CA GLU A 214 -13.50 15.07 16.79
C GLU A 214 -12.07 15.14 17.33
N LYS A 215 -11.56 14.04 17.86
CA LYS A 215 -10.18 13.93 18.36
C LYS A 215 -9.17 14.17 17.24
N LEU A 216 -9.40 13.62 16.05
CA LEU A 216 -8.55 13.82 14.88
C LEU A 216 -8.49 15.29 14.48
N VAL A 217 -9.65 15.93 14.30
CA VAL A 217 -9.73 17.32 13.83
C VAL A 217 -9.10 18.26 14.85
N THR A 218 -9.45 18.09 16.14
CA THR A 218 -8.87 18.89 17.24
C THR A 218 -7.35 18.75 17.27
N TRP A 219 -6.83 17.52 17.21
CA TRP A 219 -5.39 17.29 17.22
C TRP A 219 -4.68 17.90 16.00
N CYS A 220 -5.30 17.83 14.81
CA CYS A 220 -4.74 18.45 13.61
C CYS A 220 -4.63 19.97 13.76
N GLU A 221 -5.63 20.62 14.36
CA GLU A 221 -5.64 22.07 14.60
C GLU A 221 -4.60 22.47 15.66
N GLU A 222 -4.55 21.75 16.79
CA GLU A 222 -3.60 22.02 17.88
C GLU A 222 -2.13 21.85 17.45
N ASN A 223 -1.86 20.87 16.58
CA ASN A 223 -0.51 20.54 16.13
C ASN A 223 -0.17 21.16 14.77
N ASN A 224 -1.04 22.00 14.21
CA ASN A 224 -0.85 22.67 12.91
C ASN A 224 -0.50 21.68 11.78
N ILE A 225 -1.19 20.54 11.74
CA ILE A 225 -0.99 19.54 10.70
C ILE A 225 -1.42 20.13 9.35
N PRO A 226 -0.57 20.06 8.31
CA PRO A 226 -0.91 20.59 7.00
C PRO A 226 -2.19 19.98 6.42
N ASP A 227 -3.02 20.82 5.80
CA ASP A 227 -4.25 20.38 5.16
C ASP A 227 -3.96 19.59 3.89
N THR A 228 -4.13 18.27 3.97
CA THR A 228 -4.21 17.39 2.80
C THR A 228 -5.65 17.30 2.30
N ILE A 229 -5.86 16.76 1.09
CA ILE A 229 -7.21 16.50 0.54
C ILE A 229 -8.06 15.70 1.54
N ALA A 230 -7.45 14.69 2.17
CA ALA A 230 -8.13 13.84 3.14
C ALA A 230 -8.42 14.56 4.47
N ILE A 231 -7.52 15.40 4.97
CA ILE A 231 -7.76 16.18 6.21
C ILE A 231 -8.90 17.19 5.99
N LEU A 232 -8.92 17.87 4.85
CA LEU A 232 -10.03 18.76 4.49
C LEU A 232 -11.37 18.01 4.44
N GLN A 233 -11.36 16.79 3.90
CA GLN A 233 -12.55 15.95 3.90
C GLN A 233 -12.96 15.50 5.31
N PHE A 234 -12.02 15.17 6.20
CA PHE A 234 -12.30 14.86 7.60
C PHE A 234 -12.93 16.06 8.32
N LYS A 235 -12.37 17.27 8.14
CA LYS A 235 -12.93 18.52 8.68
C LYS A 235 -14.36 18.77 8.18
N GLU A 236 -14.63 18.50 6.91
CA GLU A 236 -15.98 18.64 6.34
C GLU A 236 -16.97 17.60 6.89
N LEU A 237 -16.54 16.34 7.06
CA LEU A 237 -17.35 15.31 7.69
C LEU A 237 -17.68 15.67 9.15
N TYR A 238 -16.72 16.24 9.88
CA TYR A 238 -16.92 16.72 11.25
C TYR A 238 -17.95 17.86 11.27
N ARG A 239 -17.77 18.88 10.42
CA ARG A 239 -18.66 20.03 10.31
C ARG A 239 -20.10 19.65 9.94
N THR A 240 -20.27 18.64 9.09
CA THR A 240 -21.59 18.18 8.62
C THR A 240 -22.23 17.11 9.50
N GLY A 241 -21.47 16.50 10.40
CA GLY A 241 -21.90 15.34 11.19
C GLY A 241 -22.20 14.10 10.33
N HIS A 242 -21.64 14.01 9.13
CA HIS A 242 -21.92 12.91 8.21
C HIS A 242 -21.00 11.71 8.44
N PHE A 243 -21.59 10.52 8.60
CA PHE A 243 -20.84 9.26 8.62
C PHE A 243 -20.80 8.62 7.22
N PRO A 244 -19.63 8.57 6.56
CA PRO A 244 -19.51 8.08 5.18
C PRO A 244 -19.29 6.56 5.08
N GLY A 245 -19.38 5.83 6.20
CA GLY A 245 -19.04 4.41 6.31
C GLY A 245 -17.55 4.15 6.55
N LEU A 246 -17.24 2.99 7.16
CA LEU A 246 -15.88 2.62 7.57
C LEU A 246 -14.87 2.50 6.41
N GLY A 247 -15.34 2.06 5.23
CA GLY A 247 -14.48 1.97 4.04
C GLY A 247 -13.96 3.35 3.59
N SER A 248 -14.81 4.38 3.69
CA SER A 248 -14.45 5.76 3.35
C SER A 248 -13.40 6.33 4.31
N ILE A 249 -13.45 5.97 5.59
CA ILE A 249 -12.43 6.37 6.58
C ILE A 249 -11.06 5.82 6.19
N LYS A 250 -10.97 4.50 5.91
CA LYS A 250 -9.72 3.86 5.48
C LYS A 250 -9.19 4.49 4.21
N LYS A 251 -10.07 4.76 3.24
CA LYS A 251 -9.72 5.46 2.00
C LYS A 251 -9.09 6.83 2.28
N LEU A 252 -9.65 7.61 3.19
CA LEU A 252 -9.10 8.92 3.55
C LEU A 252 -7.74 8.80 4.25
N SER A 253 -7.55 7.83 5.16
CA SER A 253 -6.24 7.56 5.76
C SER A 253 -5.18 7.20 4.72
N ILE A 254 -5.51 6.33 3.75
CA ILE A 254 -4.62 5.99 2.62
C ILE A 254 -4.27 7.23 1.80
N MET A 255 -5.28 8.01 1.41
CA MET A 255 -5.10 9.21 0.59
C MET A 255 -4.20 10.22 1.31
N HIS A 256 -4.44 10.44 2.60
CA HIS A 256 -3.60 11.30 3.43
C HIS A 256 -2.15 10.81 3.45
N HIS A 257 -1.94 9.50 3.68
CA HIS A 257 -0.59 8.93 3.76
C HIS A 257 0.19 9.11 2.46
N ILE A 258 -0.44 8.82 1.31
CA ILE A 258 0.19 9.01 0.00
C ILE A 258 0.56 10.49 -0.21
N GLU A 259 -0.34 11.41 0.10
CA GLU A 259 -0.09 12.85 -0.05
C GLU A 259 1.02 13.34 0.90
N LEU A 260 1.05 12.85 2.14
CA LEU A 260 2.13 13.13 3.09
C LEU A 260 3.49 12.67 2.55
N VAL A 261 3.59 11.41 2.11
CA VAL A 261 4.85 10.86 1.57
C VAL A 261 5.32 11.64 0.36
N LEU A 262 4.40 12.01 -0.55
CA LEU A 262 4.73 12.83 -1.73
C LEU A 262 5.27 14.21 -1.38
N ASN A 263 4.88 14.78 -0.24
CA ASN A 263 5.39 16.08 0.22
C ASN A 263 6.74 15.97 0.95
N LEU A 264 7.16 14.75 1.34
CA LEU A 264 8.42 14.50 2.05
C LEU A 264 9.58 14.13 1.12
N ILE A 265 9.31 13.83 -0.16
CA ILE A 265 10.30 13.38 -1.15
C ILE A 265 10.64 14.43 -2.21
#